data_AF-A0A938M9X5-F1
#
_entry.id   AF-A0A938M9X5-F1
#
_cell.length_a   1.000
_cell.length_b   1.000
_cell.length_c   1.000
_cell.angle_alpha   90.00
_cell.angle_beta   90.00
_cell.angle_gamma   90.00
#
_symmetry.space_group_name_H-M   'P 1'
#
loop_
_entity.id
_entity.type
_entity.pdbx_description
1 polymer ?
#
loop_
_entity_poly.entity_id
_entity_poly.type
_entity_poly.pdbx_seq_one_letter_code
_entity_poly.pdbx_strand_id
1 'polypeptide(L)'
;MKMTPDPSLSRAPLRPRYALSLADGRRWVLQGVDDDAARVVAAFAAAARLATAPEDAPGRRLLAVACEGRPGPVVAPHDPDAPLVCPVFPGTDPSLLTIGMTRVASAIGREAQSRGGLLLHGALADRPSGQGREGILLAGPGTVGKTTASNRLPPPWRSLCDDTTLVVRDAHGAYWAHPMPTWSRFYGGDGGSWDVQSAVPLRAIFFLTQSPSDRVEPLDQPASTMAMLLESVEQACRPMARDLSEDQARGMHDEWLANARALMRTVPASLLHISLTGSFWQEIERALSPGAERDKEAGEHRVGEPPGRVDDTTDDDRARRRTRTRRRPLERPSTSPTTSTRTISKGDVPSFPSASEFIVYKGSSMNPTLAEPDMLQVLPYEGRGPRVGDVLYYQPPGRHPRTVHRVVAVTPEGLRTRGDNNNANDPYRLQLSDIFGQVVAAHRGSHWRRIPGGPRGRWARHQARLRQRANRLSARWLHGAYYALADSGLFRGLLPARLQPRVVAFQARSKVYLKLMLGRRLIGQYDQRNERWLIRRPCRLFVDEAALPHPPRTAGGTPEE
;
A
#
# COMPACT_ATOMS: atom_id res chain seq x y z
N MET A 1 -27.68 12.94 55.46
CA MET A 1 -26.32 12.47 55.78
C MET A 1 -25.40 12.92 54.65
N LYS A 2 -24.50 13.89 54.88
CA LYS A 2 -23.56 14.34 53.83
C LYS A 2 -22.35 13.40 53.86
N MET A 3 -22.09 12.67 52.77
CA MET A 3 -20.81 11.96 52.62
C MET A 3 -19.75 12.97 52.18
N THR A 4 -18.87 13.33 53.10
CA THR A 4 -17.55 13.90 52.75
C THR A 4 -16.72 12.83 52.03
N PRO A 5 -16.04 13.16 50.92
CA PRO A 5 -15.13 12.22 50.28
C PRO A 5 -13.94 11.92 51.19
N ASP A 6 -13.52 10.66 51.19
CA ASP A 6 -12.39 10.16 51.98
C ASP A 6 -11.05 10.77 51.48
N PRO A 7 -10.26 11.44 52.34
CA PRO A 7 -8.95 11.98 51.95
C PRO A 7 -7.89 10.90 51.64
N SER A 8 -8.17 9.62 51.87
CA SER A 8 -7.23 8.51 51.60
C SER A 8 -6.88 8.30 50.12
N LEU A 9 -7.68 8.83 49.17
CA LEU A 9 -7.38 8.79 47.73
C LEU A 9 -6.20 9.69 47.30
N SER A 10 -5.61 10.46 48.22
CA SER A 10 -4.61 11.50 47.94
C SER A 10 -3.15 11.01 47.93
N ARG A 11 -2.83 9.92 47.23
CA ARG A 11 -1.48 9.59 46.68
C ARG A 11 -1.42 8.23 45.95
N ALA A 12 -2.12 8.11 44.83
CA ALA A 12 -1.64 7.17 43.80
C ALA A 12 -0.24 7.64 43.34
N PRO A 13 0.73 6.72 43.09
CA PRO A 13 2.04 7.13 42.57
C PRO A 13 1.86 7.88 41.25
N LEU A 14 2.53 9.04 41.12
CA LEU A 14 2.49 9.86 39.91
C LEU A 14 3.06 9.05 38.75
N ARG A 15 2.17 8.51 37.91
CA ARG A 15 2.55 7.74 36.72
C ARG A 15 3.36 8.61 35.77
N PRO A 16 4.45 8.09 35.18
CA PRO A 16 5.34 8.88 34.34
C PRO A 16 4.59 9.44 33.13
N ARG A 17 4.88 10.70 32.83
CA ARG A 17 4.42 11.43 31.64
C ARG A 17 5.60 11.55 30.69
N TYR A 18 5.35 11.58 29.38
CA TYR A 18 6.40 11.70 28.37
C TYR A 18 6.11 12.81 27.38
N ALA A 19 7.13 13.60 27.04
CA ALA A 19 7.01 14.73 26.13
C ALA A 19 7.33 14.30 24.68
N LEU A 20 6.48 14.74 23.74
CA LEU A 20 6.71 14.57 22.31
C LEU A 20 6.45 15.91 21.60
N SER A 21 7.44 16.41 20.88
CA SER A 21 7.32 17.58 20.00
C SER A 21 7.30 17.17 18.53
N LEU A 22 6.39 17.76 17.76
CA LEU A 22 6.27 17.58 16.32
C LEU A 22 6.69 18.86 15.57
N ALA A 23 7.16 18.72 14.34
CA ALA A 23 7.64 19.81 13.51
C ALA A 23 6.53 20.76 13.01
N ASP A 24 5.25 20.39 13.16
CA ASP A 24 4.11 21.31 13.01
C ASP A 24 3.92 22.26 14.20
N GLY A 25 4.87 22.23 15.16
CA GLY A 25 4.86 23.04 16.39
C GLY A 25 4.05 22.44 17.53
N ARG A 26 3.37 21.29 17.33
CA ARG A 26 2.55 20.68 18.38
C ARG A 26 3.42 19.95 19.41
N ARG A 27 3.07 20.15 20.69
CA ARG A 27 3.63 19.43 21.83
C ARG A 27 2.57 18.52 22.42
N TRP A 28 3.00 17.35 22.85
CA TRP A 28 2.18 16.29 23.43
C TRP A 28 2.73 15.87 24.79
N VAL A 29 1.82 15.53 25.69
CA VAL A 29 2.11 14.88 26.97
C VAL A 29 1.40 13.53 26.98
N LEU A 30 2.16 12.45 26.85
CA LEU A 30 1.64 11.08 26.84
C LEU A 30 1.58 10.54 28.27
N GLN A 31 0.44 9.98 28.67
CA GLN A 31 0.24 9.45 30.03
C GLN A 31 -0.69 8.23 30.04
N GLY A 32 -0.38 7.21 30.84
CA GLY A 32 -1.31 6.12 31.16
C GLY A 32 -2.23 6.47 32.34
N VAL A 33 -3.53 6.22 32.18
CA VAL A 33 -4.57 6.48 33.20
C VAL A 33 -4.66 5.33 34.23
N ASP A 34 -4.11 4.18 33.88
CA ASP A 34 -3.96 2.97 34.70
C ASP A 34 -2.55 2.37 34.51
N ASP A 35 -2.18 1.35 35.29
CA ASP A 35 -0.82 0.79 35.25
C ASP A 35 -0.53 0.00 33.96
N ASP A 36 -1.55 -0.63 33.37
CA ASP A 36 -1.41 -1.39 32.13
C ASP A 36 -1.19 -0.46 30.93
N ALA A 37 -1.96 0.63 30.86
CA ALA A 37 -1.77 1.69 29.91
C ALA A 37 -0.45 2.45 30.13
N ALA A 38 -0.01 2.61 31.38
CA ALA A 38 1.29 3.21 31.67
C ALA A 38 2.45 2.33 31.16
N ARG A 39 2.36 1.00 31.26
CA ARG A 39 3.33 0.09 30.61
C ARG A 39 3.35 0.26 29.09
N VAL A 40 2.19 0.42 28.45
CA VAL A 40 2.10 0.69 27.00
C VAL A 40 2.73 2.04 26.62
N VAL A 41 2.42 3.10 27.36
CA VAL A 41 2.98 4.44 27.09
C VAL A 41 4.49 4.48 27.36
N ALA A 42 4.98 3.85 28.42
CA ALA A 42 6.42 3.77 28.72
C ALA A 42 7.18 2.96 27.65
N ALA A 43 6.61 1.85 27.16
CA ALA A 43 7.20 1.07 26.07
C ALA A 43 7.23 1.86 24.76
N PHE A 44 6.16 2.62 24.44
CA PHE A 44 6.15 3.54 23.31
C PHE A 44 7.20 4.65 23.47
N ALA A 45 7.30 5.27 24.65
CA ALA A 45 8.25 6.33 24.94
C ALA A 45 9.70 5.85 24.82
N ALA A 46 10.03 4.64 25.31
CA ALA A 46 11.34 4.03 25.13
C ALA A 46 11.65 3.75 23.64
N ALA A 47 10.68 3.23 22.89
CA ALA A 47 10.81 3.03 21.45
C ALA A 47 10.94 4.34 20.66
N ALA A 48 10.34 5.43 21.13
CA ALA A 48 10.34 6.75 20.50
C ALA A 48 11.39 7.72 21.07
N ARG A 49 12.23 7.26 22.02
CA ARG A 49 13.26 8.04 22.74
C ARG A 49 12.74 9.33 23.38
N LEU A 50 11.52 9.27 23.94
CA LEU A 50 10.88 10.42 24.56
C LEU A 50 11.41 10.65 25.98
N ALA A 51 11.69 11.91 26.30
CA ALA A 51 12.01 12.33 27.66
C ALA A 51 10.77 12.30 28.57
N THR A 52 10.97 12.15 29.87
CA THR A 52 9.92 12.35 30.86
C THR A 52 9.49 13.83 30.89
N ALA A 53 8.20 14.06 31.11
CA ALA A 53 7.59 15.38 31.15
C ALA A 53 7.25 15.77 32.60
N PRO A 54 7.47 17.03 33.01
CA PRO A 54 7.00 17.53 34.30
C PRO A 54 5.46 17.61 34.38
N GLU A 55 4.93 17.86 35.58
CA GLU A 55 3.50 17.91 35.88
C GLU A 55 2.74 18.95 35.03
N ASP A 56 3.36 20.12 34.88
CA ASP A 56 2.91 21.33 34.20
C ASP A 56 3.36 21.43 32.73
N ALA A 57 3.92 20.35 32.17
CA ALA A 57 4.45 20.32 30.80
C ALA A 57 3.42 20.84 29.78
N PRO A 58 3.75 21.89 28.99
CA PRO A 58 2.82 22.47 28.04
C PRO A 58 2.67 21.57 26.81
N GLY A 59 1.44 21.17 26.52
CA GLY A 59 1.11 20.36 25.35
C GLY A 59 -0.26 19.69 25.47
N ARG A 60 -0.76 19.17 24.36
CA ARG A 60 -2.00 18.39 24.33
C ARG A 60 -1.78 17.07 25.05
N ARG A 61 -2.67 16.70 25.97
CA ARG A 61 -2.57 15.41 26.68
C ARG A 61 -3.10 14.28 25.80
N LEU A 62 -2.36 13.18 25.72
CA LEU A 62 -2.83 11.89 25.22
C LEU A 62 -2.93 10.94 26.41
N LEU A 63 -4.17 10.54 26.73
CA LEU A 63 -4.49 9.70 27.86
C LEU A 63 -4.74 8.27 27.35
N ALA A 64 -3.77 7.39 27.54
CA ALA A 64 -3.93 5.97 27.26
C ALA A 64 -4.75 5.33 28.39
N VAL A 65 -5.77 4.53 28.02
CA VAL A 65 -6.67 3.84 28.94
C VAL A 65 -6.72 2.37 28.54
N ALA A 66 -6.40 1.46 29.47
CA ALA A 66 -6.54 0.04 29.22
C ALA A 66 -8.02 -0.35 29.20
N CYS A 67 -8.38 -1.28 28.31
CA CYS A 67 -9.76 -1.75 28.20
C CYS A 67 -9.82 -3.27 28.19
N GLU A 68 -10.70 -3.84 29.02
CA GLU A 68 -11.05 -5.26 28.97
C GLU A 68 -11.89 -5.55 27.73
N GLY A 69 -11.25 -6.02 26.66
CA GLY A 69 -11.90 -6.38 25.40
C GLY A 69 -11.24 -5.74 24.18
N ARG A 70 -12.00 -5.56 23.10
CA ARG A 70 -11.52 -4.90 21.88
C ARG A 70 -11.61 -3.38 22.07
N PRO A 71 -10.49 -2.63 22.12
CA PRO A 71 -10.51 -1.20 22.34
C PRO A 71 -11.16 -0.48 21.16
N GLY A 72 -12.08 0.45 21.45
CA GLY A 72 -12.82 1.22 20.45
C GLY A 72 -11.93 2.10 19.56
N PRO A 73 -12.48 2.73 18.51
CA PRO A 73 -11.70 3.57 17.61
C PRO A 73 -11.08 4.77 18.34
N VAL A 74 -9.88 5.20 17.93
CA VAL A 74 -9.34 6.49 18.37
C VAL A 74 -10.01 7.59 17.56
N VAL A 75 -10.85 8.37 18.23
CA VAL A 75 -11.53 9.53 17.64
C VAL A 75 -10.86 10.79 18.16
N ALA A 76 -10.35 11.64 17.27
CA ALA A 76 -9.90 12.97 17.66
C ALA A 76 -11.12 13.80 18.10
N PRO A 77 -11.14 14.36 19.33
CA PRO A 77 -12.29 15.14 19.77
C PRO A 77 -12.38 16.45 18.99
N HIS A 78 -13.60 16.98 18.87
CA HIS A 78 -13.87 18.23 18.14
C HIS A 78 -13.18 19.45 18.78
N ASP A 79 -12.98 19.41 20.09
CA ASP A 79 -12.19 20.38 20.84
C ASP A 79 -10.68 20.08 20.62
N PRO A 80 -9.88 21.02 20.09
CA PRO A 80 -8.45 20.83 19.86
C PRO A 80 -7.60 20.83 21.15
N ASP A 81 -8.11 21.37 22.25
CA ASP A 81 -7.41 21.49 23.53
C ASP A 81 -7.81 20.36 24.51
N ALA A 82 -8.96 19.73 24.27
CA ALA A 82 -9.39 18.54 24.99
C ALA A 82 -8.36 17.37 24.87
N PRO A 83 -8.16 16.59 25.96
CA PRO A 83 -7.26 15.44 25.96
C PRO A 83 -7.73 14.37 24.98
N LEU A 84 -6.79 13.80 24.21
CA LEU A 84 -7.06 12.69 23.32
C LEU A 84 -7.04 11.38 24.12
N VAL A 85 -8.20 10.75 24.28
CA VAL A 85 -8.29 9.41 24.91
C VAL A 85 -7.91 8.35 23.89
N CYS A 86 -6.95 7.50 24.24
CA CYS A 86 -6.48 6.39 23.41
C CYS A 86 -6.74 5.05 24.12
N PRO A 87 -7.86 4.35 23.80
CA PRO A 87 -8.10 3.00 24.28
C PRO A 87 -6.98 2.05 23.80
N VAL A 88 -6.34 1.33 24.73
CA VAL A 88 -5.27 0.36 24.45
C VAL A 88 -5.62 -1.01 25.03
N PHE A 89 -5.02 -2.06 24.48
CA PHE A 89 -5.05 -3.37 25.13
C PHE A 89 -4.17 -3.35 26.38
N PRO A 90 -4.50 -4.12 27.43
CA PRO A 90 -3.58 -4.44 28.51
C PRO A 90 -2.24 -4.93 27.98
N GLY A 91 -1.14 -4.34 28.43
CA GLY A 91 0.23 -4.74 28.08
C GLY A 91 0.66 -6.01 28.81
N THR A 92 -0.11 -7.10 28.68
CA THR A 92 0.08 -8.37 29.40
C THR A 92 0.97 -9.37 28.64
N ASP A 93 1.02 -9.29 27.31
CA ASP A 93 1.99 -10.01 26.48
C ASP A 93 2.66 -9.08 25.44
N PRO A 94 3.86 -9.43 24.92
CA PRO A 94 4.62 -8.58 23.99
C PRO A 94 3.86 -8.19 22.71
N SER A 95 2.95 -9.03 22.24
CA SER A 95 2.13 -8.78 21.04
C SER A 95 1.08 -7.71 21.33
N LEU A 96 0.34 -7.84 22.44
CA LEU A 96 -0.63 -6.83 22.88
C LEU A 96 0.05 -5.51 23.26
N LEU A 97 1.24 -5.55 23.88
CA LEU A 97 2.06 -4.37 24.13
C LEU A 97 2.42 -3.65 22.82
N THR A 98 2.90 -4.39 21.81
CA THR A 98 3.21 -3.84 20.48
C THR A 98 1.98 -3.23 19.79
N ILE A 99 0.82 -3.88 19.89
CA ILE A 99 -0.44 -3.35 19.36
C ILE A 99 -0.83 -2.07 20.11
N GLY A 100 -0.68 -2.03 21.44
CA GLY A 100 -0.89 -0.83 22.26
C GLY A 100 -0.01 0.33 21.82
N MET A 101 1.30 0.11 21.66
CA MET A 101 2.26 1.11 21.16
C MET A 101 1.88 1.61 19.76
N THR A 102 1.48 0.69 18.87
CA THR A 102 0.99 1.02 17.52
C THR A 102 -0.26 1.91 17.59
N ARG A 103 -1.15 1.69 18.57
CA ARG A 103 -2.36 2.52 18.78
C ARG A 103 -2.03 3.91 19.32
N VAL A 104 -1.03 4.06 20.20
CA VAL A 104 -0.55 5.39 20.64
C VAL A 104 0.01 6.18 19.45
N ALA A 105 0.87 5.57 18.62
CA ALA A 105 1.38 6.20 17.40
C ALA A 105 0.26 6.55 16.40
N SER A 106 -0.72 5.65 16.25
CA SER A 106 -1.91 5.87 15.42
C SER A 106 -2.77 7.03 15.90
N ALA A 107 -2.89 7.22 17.22
CA ALA A 107 -3.65 8.32 17.82
C ALA A 107 -3.00 9.68 17.50
N ILE A 108 -1.68 9.78 17.60
CA ILE A 108 -0.90 10.94 17.18
C ILE A 108 -1.08 11.18 15.67
N GLY A 109 -1.02 10.12 14.85
CA GLY A 109 -1.24 10.18 13.41
C GLY A 109 -2.65 10.64 13.01
N ARG A 110 -3.70 10.17 13.69
CA ARG A 110 -5.10 10.61 13.48
C ARG A 110 -5.27 12.10 13.71
N GLU A 111 -4.57 12.63 14.70
CA GLU A 111 -4.67 14.02 15.11
C GLU A 111 -3.86 14.94 14.17
N ALA A 112 -2.65 14.53 13.77
CA ALA A 112 -1.88 15.19 12.71
C ALA A 112 -2.64 15.21 11.37
N GLN A 113 -3.40 14.16 11.06
CA GLN A 113 -4.24 14.07 9.86
C GLN A 113 -5.29 15.19 9.79
N SER A 114 -5.89 15.59 10.92
CA SER A 114 -6.87 16.69 10.94
C SER A 114 -6.29 18.06 10.52
N ARG A 115 -4.95 18.18 10.45
CA ARG A 115 -4.21 19.39 10.03
C ARG A 115 -3.46 19.25 8.70
N GLY A 116 -3.72 18.20 7.92
CA GLY A 116 -3.03 17.98 6.63
C GLY A 116 -1.85 17.00 6.68
N GLY A 117 -1.58 16.37 7.83
CA GLY A 117 -0.59 15.30 7.96
C GLY A 117 -1.07 13.94 7.41
N LEU A 118 -0.13 13.00 7.30
CA LEU A 118 -0.39 11.62 6.88
C LEU A 118 0.57 10.65 7.60
N LEU A 119 0.04 9.53 8.08
CA LEU A 119 0.86 8.39 8.48
C LEU A 119 1.06 7.48 7.26
N LEU A 120 2.32 7.21 6.88
CA LEU A 120 2.69 6.52 5.66
C LEU A 120 3.49 5.24 5.96
N HIS A 121 3.16 4.15 5.28
CA HIS A 121 3.98 2.94 5.26
C HIS A 121 5.12 3.12 4.24
N GLY A 122 6.30 3.44 4.76
CA GLY A 122 7.45 3.88 3.99
C GLY A 122 8.68 4.02 4.88
N ALA A 123 9.85 3.75 4.31
CA ALA A 123 11.12 4.01 4.96
C ALA A 123 11.46 5.50 4.84
N LEU A 124 11.96 6.11 5.92
CA LEU A 124 12.49 7.47 5.89
C LEU A 124 14.01 7.42 5.92
N ALA A 125 14.62 8.05 4.92
CA ALA A 125 16.05 8.32 4.89
C ALA A 125 16.29 9.83 4.93
N ASP A 126 17.48 10.25 5.35
CA ASP A 126 17.95 11.61 5.16
C ASP A 126 19.34 11.67 4.54
N ARG A 127 19.63 12.79 3.88
CA ARG A 127 20.94 13.08 3.27
C ARG A 127 21.35 14.54 3.50
N PRO A 128 22.65 14.88 3.41
CA PRO A 128 23.08 16.28 3.40
C PRO A 128 22.51 17.03 2.18
N SER A 129 22.18 18.30 2.38
CA SER A 129 21.84 19.25 1.33
C SER A 129 22.52 20.60 1.62
N GLY A 130 22.49 21.54 0.67
CA GLY A 130 23.06 22.89 0.87
C GLY A 130 22.39 23.72 1.98
N GLN A 131 21.25 23.25 2.51
CA GLN A 131 20.49 23.90 3.58
C GLN A 131 20.42 23.04 4.87
N GLY A 132 21.26 22.00 4.99
CA GLY A 132 21.32 21.13 6.16
C GLY A 132 21.12 19.67 5.78
N ARG A 133 19.97 19.09 6.15
CA ARG A 133 19.58 17.73 5.76
C ARG A 133 18.17 17.71 5.21
N GLU A 134 17.94 16.88 4.20
CA GLU A 134 16.65 16.69 3.56
C GLU A 134 16.19 15.24 3.63
N GLY A 135 14.90 15.04 3.86
CA GLY A 135 14.24 13.75 4.02
C GLY A 135 13.72 13.19 2.71
N ILE A 136 13.96 11.90 2.49
CA ILE A 136 13.52 11.13 1.32
C ILE A 136 12.72 9.94 1.81
N LEU A 137 11.47 9.81 1.35
CA LEU A 137 10.58 8.73 1.74
C LEU A 137 10.55 7.64 0.66
N LEU A 138 10.97 6.43 1.02
CA LEU A 138 10.93 5.25 0.15
C LEU A 138 9.66 4.44 0.44
N ALA A 139 8.61 4.69 -0.35
CA ALA A 139 7.31 4.04 -0.26
C ALA A 139 7.23 2.80 -1.17
N GLY A 140 6.14 2.05 -1.05
CA GLY A 140 5.79 0.98 -1.98
C GLY A 140 5.21 -0.25 -1.28
N PRO A 141 4.67 -1.23 -2.04
CA PRO A 141 3.99 -2.38 -1.47
C PRO A 141 4.85 -3.21 -0.50
N GLY A 142 4.20 -3.95 0.39
CA GLY A 142 4.88 -4.93 1.24
C GLY A 142 5.75 -5.90 0.41
N THR A 143 6.92 -6.27 0.94
CA THR A 143 7.95 -7.13 0.31
C THR A 143 8.70 -6.60 -0.91
N VAL A 144 8.45 -5.36 -1.38
CA VAL A 144 9.16 -4.81 -2.55
C VAL A 144 10.66 -4.56 -2.30
N GLY A 145 11.06 -4.32 -1.05
CA GLY A 145 12.47 -4.14 -0.67
C GLY A 145 12.79 -2.94 0.23
N LYS A 146 11.79 -2.27 0.84
CA LYS A 146 12.00 -1.09 1.71
C LYS A 146 13.14 -1.23 2.72
N THR A 147 13.05 -2.21 3.63
CA THR A 147 14.12 -2.53 4.60
C THR A 147 15.47 -2.81 3.94
N THR A 148 15.48 -3.52 2.80
CA THR A 148 16.71 -3.81 2.04
C THR A 148 17.32 -2.55 1.44
N ALA A 149 16.51 -1.59 0.97
CA ALA A 149 16.97 -0.29 0.50
C ALA A 149 17.51 0.56 1.66
N SER A 150 16.76 0.67 2.77
CA SER A 150 17.20 1.36 3.99
C SER A 150 18.57 0.89 4.47
N ASN A 151 18.78 -0.42 4.53
CA ASN A 151 20.04 -1.03 4.98
C ASN A 151 21.20 -0.89 3.97
N ARG A 152 20.93 -0.46 2.73
CA ARG A 152 21.93 -0.30 1.66
C ARG A 152 22.38 1.15 1.44
N LEU A 153 21.76 2.12 2.10
CA LEU A 153 22.13 3.52 2.00
C LEU A 153 23.54 3.75 2.60
N PRO A 154 24.54 4.20 1.81
CA PRO A 154 25.88 4.45 2.32
C PRO A 154 25.98 5.82 2.97
N PRO A 155 26.93 6.05 3.90
CA PRO A 155 27.28 7.40 4.33
C PRO A 155 27.56 8.32 3.12
N PRO A 156 27.10 9.59 3.13
CA PRO A 156 26.55 10.35 4.26
C PRO A 156 25.02 10.25 4.43
N TRP A 157 24.35 9.35 3.70
CA TRP A 157 22.92 9.05 3.94
C TRP A 157 22.74 8.37 5.30
N ARG A 158 21.56 8.53 5.90
CA ARG A 158 21.16 7.77 7.09
C ARG A 158 19.74 7.23 6.89
N SER A 159 19.53 5.96 7.21
CA SER A 159 18.18 5.39 7.36
C SER A 159 17.64 5.78 8.74
N LEU A 160 16.59 6.60 8.79
CA LEU A 160 15.94 7.02 10.03
C LEU A 160 14.90 5.99 10.50
N CYS A 161 14.10 5.42 9.60
CA CYS A 161 13.23 4.25 9.85
C CYS A 161 12.95 3.50 8.53
N ASP A 162 12.40 2.27 8.59
CA ASP A 162 12.21 1.41 7.41
C ASP A 162 10.78 0.91 7.14
N ASP A 163 9.80 1.32 7.97
CA ASP A 163 8.45 0.73 8.00
C ASP A 163 7.33 1.80 8.06
N THR A 164 7.38 2.72 9.02
CA THR A 164 6.35 3.76 9.18
C THR A 164 6.98 5.15 9.32
N THR A 165 6.40 6.14 8.65
CA THR A 165 6.80 7.55 8.69
C THR A 165 5.57 8.42 8.97
N LEU A 166 5.67 9.38 9.89
CA LEU A 166 4.64 10.39 10.11
C LEU A 166 5.02 11.67 9.37
N VAL A 167 4.23 12.04 8.38
CA VAL A 167 4.36 13.33 7.69
C VAL A 167 3.42 14.34 8.34
N VAL A 168 3.95 15.48 8.76
CA VAL A 168 3.19 16.61 9.29
C VAL A 168 3.33 17.82 8.36
N ARG A 169 2.37 18.74 8.42
CA ARG A 169 2.37 19.98 7.65
C ARG A 169 2.43 21.15 8.63
N ASP A 170 3.42 22.02 8.47
CA ASP A 170 3.57 23.19 9.33
C ASP A 170 2.63 24.35 8.94
N ALA A 171 2.66 25.42 9.74
CA ALA A 171 1.86 26.62 9.52
C ALA A 171 2.22 27.40 8.24
N HIS A 172 3.43 27.20 7.68
CA HIS A 172 3.87 27.79 6.42
C HIS A 172 3.53 26.89 5.22
N GLY A 173 3.06 25.66 5.49
CA GLY A 173 2.64 24.69 4.50
C GLY A 173 3.75 23.80 3.96
N ALA A 174 4.95 23.85 4.55
CA ALA A 174 5.99 22.88 4.27
C ALA A 174 5.70 21.55 4.99
N TYR A 175 6.26 20.48 4.44
CA TYR A 175 6.06 19.12 4.92
C TYR A 175 7.31 18.59 5.61
N TRP A 176 7.12 18.02 6.79
CA TRP A 176 8.18 17.44 7.61
C TRP A 176 7.89 15.97 7.86
N ALA A 177 8.92 15.13 7.77
CA ALA A 177 8.83 13.69 8.02
C ALA A 177 9.51 13.33 9.34
N HIS A 178 8.75 12.70 10.24
CA HIS A 178 9.21 12.11 11.48
C HIS A 178 9.35 10.59 11.31
N PRO A 179 10.49 9.98 11.69
CA PRO A 179 10.62 8.53 11.71
C PRO A 179 9.74 7.96 12.83
N MET A 180 8.87 6.98 12.52
CA MET A 180 8.13 6.25 13.55
C MET A 180 8.83 4.91 13.86
N PRO A 181 8.55 4.29 15.03
CA PRO A 181 9.09 2.98 15.36
C PRO A 181 8.75 1.91 14.30
N THR A 182 9.73 1.06 13.97
CA THR A 182 9.54 -0.07 13.05
C THR A 182 8.77 -1.19 13.75
N TRP A 183 7.45 -1.21 13.59
CA TRP A 183 6.56 -2.18 14.25
C TRP A 183 6.91 -3.64 13.94
N SER A 184 7.34 -3.92 12.71
CA SER A 184 7.77 -5.26 12.29
C SER A 184 8.93 -5.83 13.14
N ARG A 185 9.81 -4.99 13.71
CA ARG A 185 10.87 -5.43 14.64
C ARG A 185 10.34 -5.81 16.02
N PHE A 186 9.29 -5.15 16.52
CA PHE A 186 8.65 -5.52 17.78
C PHE A 186 7.88 -6.84 17.64
N TYR A 187 7.12 -7.02 16.56
CA TYR A 187 6.45 -8.30 16.27
C TYR A 187 7.43 -9.47 16.06
N GLY A 188 8.68 -9.19 15.66
CA GLY A 188 9.76 -10.17 15.57
C GLY A 188 10.54 -10.43 16.87
N GLY A 189 10.31 -9.62 17.91
CA GLY A 189 11.06 -9.66 19.18
C GLY A 189 12.41 -8.94 19.19
N ASP A 190 12.85 -8.36 18.06
CA ASP A 190 14.09 -7.57 17.95
C ASP A 190 14.01 -6.22 18.67
N GLY A 191 12.81 -5.63 18.73
CA GLY A 191 12.57 -4.28 19.25
C GLY A 191 13.44 -3.20 18.57
N GLY A 192 13.67 -2.10 19.27
CA GLY A 192 14.55 -1.00 18.86
C GLY A 192 14.17 0.34 19.47
N SER A 193 14.90 1.40 19.12
CA SER A 193 14.53 2.77 19.48
C SER A 193 14.87 3.75 18.36
N TRP A 194 13.96 4.70 18.12
CA TRP A 194 13.98 5.70 17.06
C TRP A 194 13.86 7.08 17.70
N ASP A 195 14.64 8.04 17.23
CA ASP A 195 14.45 9.44 17.63
C ASP A 195 13.29 10.04 16.83
N VAL A 196 12.08 9.84 17.36
CA VAL A 196 10.82 10.30 16.74
C VAL A 196 10.80 11.82 16.58
N GLN A 197 11.55 12.57 17.40
CA GLN A 197 11.59 14.04 17.35
C GLN A 197 12.59 14.57 16.31
N SER A 198 13.44 13.70 15.73
CA SER A 198 14.39 14.03 14.66
C SER A 198 13.69 14.17 13.30
N ALA A 199 12.88 15.22 13.17
CA ALA A 199 12.19 15.54 11.92
C ALA A 199 13.14 16.07 10.84
N VAL A 200 12.83 15.77 9.58
CA VAL A 200 13.53 16.31 8.41
C VAL A 200 12.53 16.91 7.41
N PRO A 201 12.86 18.02 6.70
CA PRO A 201 12.03 18.54 5.62
C PRO A 201 11.87 17.48 4.52
N LEU A 202 10.65 17.15 4.15
CA LEU A 202 10.38 16.10 3.16
C LEU A 202 10.57 16.63 1.74
N ARG A 203 11.66 16.24 1.09
CA ARG A 203 12.04 16.72 -0.25
C ARG A 203 11.39 15.94 -1.39
N ALA A 204 11.25 14.61 -1.25
CA ALA A 204 10.68 13.76 -2.30
C ALA A 204 10.17 12.41 -1.78
N ILE A 205 9.27 11.79 -2.56
CA ILE A 205 8.75 10.44 -2.33
C ILE A 205 9.14 9.53 -3.50
N PHE A 206 9.75 8.38 -3.21
CA PHE A 206 10.09 7.39 -4.22
C PHE A 206 9.31 6.09 -3.98
N PHE A 207 8.48 5.71 -4.93
CA PHE A 207 7.77 4.43 -4.90
C PHE A 207 8.67 3.34 -5.47
N LEU A 208 9.03 2.35 -4.66
CA LEU A 208 9.93 1.27 -5.05
C LEU A 208 9.25 0.27 -5.98
N THR A 209 9.99 -0.20 -6.99
CA THR A 209 9.65 -1.37 -7.80
C THR A 209 10.92 -2.16 -8.15
N GLN A 210 10.85 -3.49 -8.22
CA GLN A 210 12.03 -4.32 -8.49
C GLN A 210 12.38 -4.34 -9.97
N SER A 211 13.67 -4.20 -10.29
CA SER A 211 14.19 -4.10 -11.66
C SER A 211 15.61 -4.68 -11.77
N PRO A 212 16.06 -5.17 -12.95
CA PRO A 212 17.45 -5.62 -13.13
C PRO A 212 18.49 -4.51 -12.96
N SER A 213 18.12 -3.27 -13.24
CA SER A 213 18.96 -2.07 -13.09
C SER A 213 18.22 -0.97 -12.32
N ASP A 214 19.00 -0.14 -11.63
CA ASP A 214 18.51 1.04 -10.93
C ASP A 214 18.20 2.15 -11.93
N ARG A 215 17.09 2.88 -11.71
CA ARG A 215 16.76 4.14 -12.39
C ARG A 215 15.58 4.82 -11.71
N VAL A 216 15.49 6.13 -11.85
CA VAL A 216 14.28 6.91 -11.49
C VAL A 216 13.45 7.15 -12.75
N GLU A 217 12.13 6.98 -12.62
CA GLU A 217 11.12 7.29 -13.64
C GLU A 217 10.11 8.29 -13.03
N PRO A 218 9.97 9.51 -13.59
CA PRO A 218 8.95 10.45 -13.13
C PRO A 218 7.54 9.86 -13.21
N LEU A 219 6.68 10.21 -12.25
CA LEU A 219 5.27 9.80 -12.29
C LEU A 219 4.40 10.88 -12.93
N ASP A 220 4.39 10.89 -14.25
CA ASP A 220 3.66 11.87 -15.09
C ASP A 220 2.13 11.78 -14.96
N GLN A 221 1.61 10.80 -14.21
CA GLN A 221 0.18 10.51 -14.06
C GLN A 221 -0.27 10.73 -12.61
N PRO A 222 -0.94 11.86 -12.30
CA PRO A 222 -1.38 12.17 -10.94
C PRO A 222 -2.22 11.08 -10.26
N ALA A 223 -3.04 10.35 -11.02
CA ALA A 223 -3.85 9.27 -10.47
C ALA A 223 -3.04 8.06 -9.98
N SER A 224 -1.98 7.70 -10.71
CA SER A 224 -1.10 6.58 -10.34
C SER A 224 -0.31 6.94 -9.08
N THR A 225 0.25 8.15 -9.00
CA THR A 225 0.91 8.69 -7.80
C THR A 225 -0.04 8.73 -6.60
N MET A 226 -1.25 9.26 -6.78
CA MET A 226 -2.27 9.36 -5.74
C MET A 226 -2.61 8.00 -5.15
N ALA A 227 -2.84 6.99 -6.00
CA ALA A 227 -3.25 5.68 -5.54
C ALA A 227 -2.11 4.91 -4.86
N MET A 228 -0.84 5.08 -5.29
CA MET A 228 0.30 4.51 -4.56
C MET A 228 0.53 5.21 -3.21
N LEU A 229 0.29 6.53 -3.14
CA LEU A 229 0.33 7.28 -1.89
C LEU A 229 -0.78 6.82 -0.94
N LEU A 230 -2.02 6.71 -1.42
CA LEU A 230 -3.15 6.21 -0.62
C LEU A 230 -2.99 4.74 -0.21
N GLU A 231 -2.37 3.88 -1.02
CA GLU A 231 -1.99 2.53 -0.59
C GLU A 231 -0.98 2.58 0.58
N SER A 232 0.00 3.48 0.53
CA SER A 232 0.96 3.68 1.64
C SER A 232 0.26 4.19 2.92
N VAL A 233 -0.72 5.10 2.80
CA VAL A 233 -1.57 5.56 3.92
C VAL A 233 -2.40 4.39 4.46
N GLU A 234 -3.10 3.65 3.60
CA GLU A 234 -3.96 2.53 4.00
C GLU A 234 -3.13 1.45 4.72
N GLN A 235 -1.94 1.11 4.22
CA GLN A 235 -1.07 0.10 4.83
C GLN A 235 -0.63 0.48 6.25
N ALA A 236 -0.35 1.76 6.52
CA ALA A 236 -0.01 2.24 7.87
C ALA A 236 -1.26 2.37 8.77
N CYS A 237 -2.34 2.93 8.24
CA CYS A 237 -3.55 3.24 9.03
C CYS A 237 -4.53 2.07 9.13
N ARG A 238 -4.27 0.92 8.50
CA ARG A 238 -5.14 -0.27 8.54
C ARG A 238 -5.53 -0.73 9.96
N PRO A 239 -4.69 -0.63 11.01
CA PRO A 239 -5.10 -0.94 12.37
C PRO A 239 -6.20 0.00 12.89
N MET A 240 -6.22 1.25 12.45
CA MET A 240 -7.17 2.30 12.85
C MET A 240 -8.55 2.10 12.20
N ALA A 241 -8.56 1.73 10.91
CA ALA A 241 -9.77 1.60 10.12
C ALA A 241 -10.69 0.43 10.54
N ARG A 242 -10.17 -0.55 11.29
CA ARG A 242 -10.90 -1.81 11.63
C ARG A 242 -12.07 -1.64 12.59
N ASP A 243 -12.10 -0.55 13.34
CA ASP A 243 -13.01 -0.32 14.47
C ASP A 243 -13.97 0.87 14.23
N LEU A 244 -13.90 1.49 13.05
CA LEU A 244 -14.74 2.64 12.68
C LEU A 244 -16.09 2.18 12.09
N SER A 245 -17.14 2.96 12.35
CA SER A 245 -18.39 2.86 11.58
C SER A 245 -18.16 3.25 10.12
N GLU A 246 -19.07 2.87 9.21
CA GLU A 246 -18.93 3.24 7.80
C GLU A 246 -18.81 4.76 7.59
N ASP A 247 -19.55 5.58 8.34
CA ASP A 247 -19.48 7.04 8.23
C ASP A 247 -18.16 7.62 8.75
N GLN A 248 -17.63 7.07 9.85
CA GLN A 248 -16.32 7.47 10.37
C GLN A 248 -15.19 7.07 9.41
N ALA A 249 -15.27 5.87 8.81
CA ALA A 249 -14.34 5.43 7.77
C ALA A 249 -14.45 6.31 6.51
N ARG A 250 -15.67 6.64 6.07
CA ARG A 250 -15.94 7.56 4.94
C ARG A 250 -15.25 8.91 5.14
N GLY A 251 -15.43 9.55 6.30
CA GLY A 251 -14.83 10.84 6.61
C GLY A 251 -13.30 10.78 6.71
N MET A 252 -12.76 9.74 7.36
CA MET A 252 -11.31 9.51 7.42
C MET A 252 -10.69 9.32 6.03
N HIS A 253 -11.36 8.61 5.12
CA HIS A 253 -10.90 8.45 3.73
C HIS A 253 -10.96 9.77 2.92
N ASP A 254 -11.91 10.65 3.19
CA ASP A 254 -11.99 11.98 2.53
C ASP A 254 -10.86 12.90 3.00
N GLU A 255 -10.53 12.89 4.29
CA GLU A 255 -9.34 13.57 4.82
C GLU A 255 -8.04 13.02 4.22
N TRP A 256 -7.88 11.68 4.11
CA TRP A 256 -6.71 11.09 3.44
C TRP A 256 -6.56 11.58 2.00
N LEU A 257 -7.65 11.62 1.24
CA LEU A 257 -7.65 12.09 -0.15
C LEU A 257 -7.30 13.58 -0.25
N ALA A 258 -7.80 14.41 0.66
CA ALA A 258 -7.49 15.84 0.72
C ALA A 258 -6.00 16.07 1.04
N ASN A 259 -5.49 15.40 2.08
CA ASN A 259 -4.11 15.55 2.55
C ASN A 259 -3.11 14.99 1.53
N ALA A 260 -3.40 13.84 0.92
CA ALA A 260 -2.57 13.25 -0.13
C ALA A 260 -2.50 14.17 -1.37
N ARG A 261 -3.63 14.82 -1.73
CA ARG A 261 -3.67 15.79 -2.83
C ARG A 261 -2.89 17.06 -2.52
N ALA A 262 -2.89 17.52 -1.28
CA ALA A 262 -2.08 18.65 -0.85
C ALA A 262 -0.58 18.28 -0.86
N LEU A 263 -0.21 17.13 -0.30
CA LEU A 263 1.18 16.64 -0.26
C LEU A 263 1.78 16.50 -1.66
N MET A 264 1.07 15.89 -2.59
CA MET A 264 1.54 15.70 -3.98
C MET A 264 1.71 17.00 -4.79
N ARG A 265 1.11 18.11 -4.37
CA ARG A 265 1.30 19.42 -5.01
C ARG A 265 2.59 20.11 -4.58
N THR A 266 3.13 19.73 -3.42
CA THR A 266 4.31 20.36 -2.80
C THR A 266 5.53 19.46 -2.86
N VAL A 267 5.35 18.14 -2.71
CA VAL A 267 6.42 17.15 -2.64
C VAL A 267 6.43 16.30 -3.92
N PRO A 268 7.49 16.37 -4.76
CA PRO A 268 7.60 15.55 -5.96
C PRO A 268 7.65 14.06 -5.64
N ALA A 269 7.08 13.26 -6.53
CA ALA A 269 7.04 11.82 -6.39
C ALA A 269 7.40 11.09 -7.70
N SER A 270 8.23 10.06 -7.57
CA SER A 270 8.76 9.28 -8.71
C SER A 270 8.73 7.78 -8.42
N LEU A 271 8.81 6.97 -9.48
CA LEU A 271 9.00 5.53 -9.40
C LEU A 271 10.52 5.23 -9.37
N LEU A 272 10.98 4.55 -8.31
CA LEU A 272 12.34 4.10 -8.17
C LEU A 272 12.43 2.61 -8.51
N HIS A 273 12.99 2.32 -9.67
CA HIS A 273 13.38 0.97 -10.05
C HIS A 273 14.63 0.61 -9.28
N ILE A 274 14.58 -0.47 -8.50
CA ILE A 274 15.68 -0.93 -7.64
C ILE A 274 16.10 -2.36 -7.98
N SER A 275 17.40 -2.53 -8.16
CA SER A 275 18.12 -3.79 -8.28
C SER A 275 18.61 -4.28 -6.91
N LEU A 276 18.98 -5.56 -6.82
CA LEU A 276 19.43 -6.15 -5.55
C LEU A 276 20.78 -5.61 -5.06
N THR A 277 21.64 -5.11 -5.95
CA THR A 277 23.04 -4.80 -5.66
C THR A 277 23.55 -3.44 -6.17
N GLY A 278 22.79 -2.72 -7.01
CA GLY A 278 23.22 -1.43 -7.57
C GLY A 278 23.22 -0.25 -6.58
N SER A 279 23.56 0.93 -7.11
CA SER A 279 23.73 2.19 -6.35
C SER A 279 22.52 3.13 -6.48
N PHE A 280 21.31 2.64 -6.23
CA PHE A 280 20.04 3.37 -6.43
C PHE A 280 19.98 4.79 -5.82
N TRP A 281 20.74 5.06 -4.76
CA TRP A 281 20.83 6.39 -4.15
C TRP A 281 21.45 7.43 -5.11
N GLN A 282 22.36 7.02 -6.00
CA GLN A 282 22.92 7.91 -7.04
C GLN A 282 21.85 8.33 -8.05
N GLU A 283 20.91 7.45 -8.38
CA GLU A 283 19.78 7.78 -9.26
C GLU A 283 18.79 8.75 -8.58
N ILE A 284 18.60 8.62 -7.25
CA ILE A 284 17.88 9.63 -6.46
C ILE A 284 18.61 10.98 -6.49
N GLU A 285 19.93 11.00 -6.28
CA GLU A 285 20.74 12.22 -6.29
C GLU A 285 20.69 12.94 -7.65
N ARG A 286 20.78 12.20 -8.75
CA ARG A 286 20.60 12.73 -10.11
C ARG A 286 19.20 13.31 -10.31
N ALA A 287 18.16 12.59 -9.89
CA ALA A 287 16.76 13.02 -10.03
C ALA A 287 16.42 14.28 -9.21
N LEU A 288 17.18 14.57 -8.14
CA LEU A 288 17.03 15.76 -7.29
C LEU A 288 17.99 16.91 -7.64
N SER A 289 18.90 16.70 -8.61
CA SER A 289 19.91 17.68 -8.98
C SER A 289 19.32 18.83 -9.82
N PRO A 290 19.69 20.11 -9.60
CA PRO A 290 19.06 21.28 -10.26
C PRO A 290 19.18 21.39 -11.80
N GLY A 291 19.78 20.41 -12.48
CA GLY A 291 19.86 20.35 -13.94
C GLY A 291 18.63 19.74 -14.61
N ALA A 292 17.96 18.80 -13.95
CA ALA A 292 16.86 18.01 -14.55
C ALA A 292 15.57 18.80 -14.82
N GLU A 293 15.48 20.05 -14.35
CA GLU A 293 14.35 20.95 -14.59
C GLU A 293 14.55 21.81 -15.85
N ARG A 294 15.79 22.12 -16.26
CA ARG A 294 16.06 23.01 -17.43
C ARG A 294 15.87 22.34 -18.78
N ASP A 295 16.15 21.03 -18.87
CA ASP A 295 15.93 20.26 -20.10
C ASP A 295 14.44 20.09 -20.45
N LYS A 296 13.52 20.46 -19.54
CA LYS A 296 12.08 20.48 -19.80
C LYS A 296 11.62 21.69 -20.60
N GLU A 297 12.22 22.86 -20.39
CA GLU A 297 11.90 24.07 -21.17
C GLU A 297 12.63 24.11 -22.51
N ALA A 298 13.83 23.50 -22.61
CA ALA A 298 14.58 23.42 -23.86
C ALA A 298 13.97 22.45 -24.90
N GLY A 299 13.10 21.53 -24.47
CA GLY A 299 12.49 20.49 -25.32
C GLY A 299 11.34 20.96 -26.21
N GLU A 300 10.66 22.06 -25.89
CA GLU A 300 9.47 22.54 -26.62
C GLU A 300 9.77 23.63 -27.67
N HIS A 301 11.04 23.98 -27.92
CA HIS A 301 11.42 25.08 -28.80
C HIS A 301 12.53 24.79 -29.82
N ARG A 302 12.43 23.64 -30.51
CA ARG A 302 13.08 23.42 -31.82
C ARG A 302 12.21 22.64 -32.81
N VAL A 303 11.23 23.33 -33.41
CA VAL A 303 10.78 23.00 -34.77
C VAL A 303 11.68 23.76 -35.73
N GLY A 304 12.58 23.04 -36.39
CA GLY A 304 13.53 23.57 -37.38
C GLY A 304 13.47 22.75 -38.66
N GLU A 305 13.52 23.45 -39.80
CA GLU A 305 13.19 22.97 -41.15
C GLU A 305 14.08 21.83 -41.69
N PRO A 306 13.60 21.06 -42.69
CA PRO A 306 14.38 19.98 -43.30
C PRO A 306 15.52 20.51 -44.17
N PRO A 307 16.71 19.88 -44.16
CA PRO A 307 17.82 20.30 -45.00
C PRO A 307 17.58 19.93 -46.47
N GLY A 308 17.47 20.95 -47.33
CA GLY A 308 17.52 20.80 -48.77
C GLY A 308 18.94 20.86 -49.31
N ARG A 309 19.23 19.98 -50.27
CA ARG A 309 20.19 20.15 -51.38
C ARG A 309 21.59 20.71 -51.09
N VAL A 310 22.59 19.84 -51.24
CA VAL A 310 23.88 20.21 -51.84
C VAL A 310 24.13 19.20 -52.96
N ASP A 311 24.14 19.68 -54.20
CA ASP A 311 24.69 18.96 -55.35
C ASP A 311 26.18 19.29 -55.42
N ASP A 312 27.07 18.29 -55.49
CA ASP A 312 28.17 18.34 -56.47
C ASP A 312 28.68 16.94 -56.85
N THR A 313 29.31 16.91 -58.03
CA THR A 313 29.88 15.82 -58.82
C THR A 313 31.23 15.31 -58.25
N THR A 314 31.87 14.22 -58.68
CA THR A 314 31.88 13.42 -59.94
C THR A 314 32.55 12.04 -59.68
N ASP A 315 32.35 11.04 -60.57
CA ASP A 315 33.29 9.94 -60.96
C ASP A 315 34.08 9.09 -59.90
N ASP A 316 34.37 7.78 -60.07
CA ASP A 316 34.23 6.86 -61.21
C ASP A 316 34.14 5.35 -60.76
N ASP A 317 33.75 4.51 -61.72
CA ASP A 317 34.25 3.14 -62.01
C ASP A 317 33.64 1.85 -61.39
N ARG A 318 33.52 0.86 -62.28
CA ARG A 318 33.45 -0.62 -62.11
C ARG A 318 32.30 -1.34 -61.40
N ALA A 319 31.18 -1.37 -62.14
CA ALA A 319 30.54 -2.60 -62.67
C ALA A 319 31.06 -4.01 -62.25
N ARG A 320 30.14 -4.95 -61.92
CA ARG A 320 29.78 -6.13 -62.76
C ARG A 320 28.83 -7.17 -62.10
N ARG A 321 27.88 -7.68 -62.92
CA ARG A 321 27.31 -9.06 -63.01
C ARG A 321 26.64 -9.67 -61.76
N ARG A 322 25.31 -9.88 -61.78
CA ARG A 322 24.54 -10.98 -62.43
C ARG A 322 24.55 -12.35 -61.70
N THR A 323 23.39 -12.67 -61.12
CA THR A 323 22.66 -13.96 -61.14
C THR A 323 23.35 -15.24 -60.62
N ARG A 324 22.74 -15.86 -59.58
CA ARG A 324 22.36 -17.29 -59.67
C ARG A 324 21.25 -17.71 -58.70
N THR A 325 20.18 -18.26 -59.25
CA THR A 325 19.15 -19.04 -58.55
C THR A 325 19.64 -20.46 -58.24
N ARG A 326 19.30 -21.01 -57.06
CA ARG A 326 19.25 -22.47 -56.88
C ARG A 326 18.23 -22.93 -55.82
N ARG A 327 17.58 -24.03 -56.16
CA ARG A 327 16.37 -24.69 -55.63
C ARG A 327 16.30 -24.97 -54.11
N ARG A 328 15.04 -25.04 -53.62
CA ARG A 328 14.57 -25.73 -52.40
C ARG A 328 15.01 -27.21 -52.31
N PRO A 329 14.96 -27.79 -51.10
CA PRO A 329 14.06 -28.95 -50.87
C PRO A 329 12.93 -28.67 -49.86
N LEU A 330 11.96 -29.59 -49.77
CA LEU A 330 10.88 -29.61 -48.78
C LEU A 330 11.35 -30.32 -47.50
N GLU A 331 10.94 -29.82 -46.32
CA GLU A 331 10.73 -30.65 -45.12
C GLU A 331 9.44 -30.25 -44.38
N ARG A 332 8.96 -31.17 -43.52
CA ARG A 332 7.59 -31.21 -42.97
C ARG A 332 7.43 -30.39 -41.68
N PRO A 333 6.20 -29.96 -41.31
CA PRO A 333 5.98 -29.13 -40.13
C PRO A 333 6.09 -29.95 -38.83
N SER A 334 6.97 -29.52 -37.91
CA SER A 334 6.95 -29.96 -36.52
C SER A 334 6.25 -28.90 -35.65
N THR A 335 5.15 -29.29 -35.03
CA THR A 335 4.39 -28.42 -34.13
C THR A 335 4.96 -28.50 -32.71
N SER A 336 5.51 -27.39 -32.22
CA SER A 336 5.85 -27.21 -30.81
C SER A 336 5.58 -25.77 -30.42
N PRO A 337 4.75 -25.49 -29.39
CA PRO A 337 4.31 -24.14 -29.07
C PRO A 337 5.43 -23.37 -28.36
N THR A 338 6.22 -22.62 -29.13
CA THR A 338 7.10 -21.60 -28.57
C THR A 338 6.24 -20.58 -27.83
N THR A 339 6.31 -20.61 -26.49
CA THR A 339 5.61 -19.61 -25.66
C THR A 339 6.36 -18.30 -25.77
N SER A 340 6.09 -17.57 -26.86
CA SER A 340 6.58 -16.22 -27.07
C SER A 340 6.01 -15.35 -25.95
N THR A 341 6.90 -14.97 -25.02
CA THR A 341 6.56 -14.01 -23.97
C THR A 341 6.42 -12.67 -24.68
N ARG A 342 5.19 -12.34 -25.06
CA ARG A 342 4.88 -11.11 -25.80
C ARG A 342 5.16 -9.93 -24.89
N THR A 343 6.37 -9.39 -24.99
CA THR A 343 6.77 -8.11 -24.41
C THR A 343 5.73 -7.08 -24.82
N ILE A 344 4.97 -6.58 -23.84
CA ILE A 344 3.98 -5.55 -24.06
C ILE A 344 4.76 -4.30 -24.50
N SER A 345 4.56 -3.89 -25.74
CA SER A 345 5.28 -2.74 -26.31
C SER A 345 4.76 -1.44 -25.70
N LYS A 346 5.54 -0.35 -25.86
CA LYS A 346 5.29 0.98 -25.32
C LYS A 346 3.95 1.64 -25.78
N GLY A 347 3.18 0.98 -26.65
CA GLY A 347 1.88 1.45 -27.18
C GLY A 347 0.61 0.87 -26.56
N ASP A 348 0.69 -0.05 -25.58
CA ASP A 348 -0.49 -0.64 -24.92
C ASP A 348 -0.94 0.10 -23.63
N VAL A 349 -0.24 1.18 -23.25
CA VAL A 349 -0.70 2.12 -22.21
C VAL A 349 -1.58 3.17 -22.89
N PRO A 350 -2.88 3.30 -22.55
CA PRO A 350 -3.72 4.31 -23.18
C PRO A 350 -3.24 5.72 -22.84
N SER A 351 -3.02 6.56 -23.85
CA SER A 351 -2.88 8.00 -23.66
C SER A 351 -4.19 8.56 -23.11
N PHE A 352 -4.12 9.37 -22.05
CA PHE A 352 -5.30 9.83 -21.33
C PHE A 352 -5.87 11.14 -21.92
N PRO A 353 -7.19 11.22 -22.19
CA PRO A 353 -7.84 12.48 -22.51
C PRO A 353 -7.89 13.40 -21.28
N SER A 354 -7.75 14.70 -21.50
CA SER A 354 -7.63 15.72 -20.44
C SER A 354 -8.88 15.89 -19.57
N ALA A 355 -10.03 15.33 -19.98
CA ALA A 355 -11.32 15.42 -19.29
C ALA A 355 -11.61 14.27 -18.29
N SER A 356 -10.60 13.49 -17.87
CA SER A 356 -10.83 12.35 -16.95
C SER A 356 -10.92 12.74 -15.47
N GLU A 357 -12.02 12.36 -14.80
CA GLU A 357 -12.20 12.54 -13.35
C GLU A 357 -11.72 11.27 -12.60
N PHE A 358 -11.06 11.44 -11.46
CA PHE A 358 -10.62 10.34 -10.61
C PHE A 358 -11.30 10.39 -9.25
N ILE A 359 -11.91 9.26 -8.85
CA ILE A 359 -12.68 9.12 -7.62
C ILE A 359 -12.25 7.89 -6.83
N VAL A 360 -12.35 7.94 -5.51
CA VAL A 360 -12.17 6.75 -4.66
C VAL A 360 -13.48 5.99 -4.56
N TYR A 361 -13.47 4.71 -4.90
CA TYR A 361 -14.61 3.82 -4.73
C TYR A 361 -14.78 3.43 -3.25
N LYS A 362 -16.00 3.66 -2.72
CA LYS A 362 -16.38 3.36 -1.34
C LYS A 362 -17.49 2.28 -1.32
N GLY A 363 -17.45 1.40 -0.33
CA GLY A 363 -18.47 0.37 -0.08
C GLY A 363 -18.26 -0.98 -0.79
N SER A 364 -19.14 -1.94 -0.52
CA SER A 364 -19.01 -3.33 -0.98
C SER A 364 -19.94 -3.74 -2.15
N SER A 365 -20.78 -2.82 -2.65
CA SER A 365 -21.86 -3.11 -3.61
C SER A 365 -21.38 -3.61 -4.98
N MET A 366 -20.13 -3.31 -5.36
CA MET A 366 -19.50 -3.78 -6.60
C MET A 366 -18.53 -4.94 -6.39
N ASN A 367 -18.42 -5.54 -5.20
CA ASN A 367 -17.56 -6.70 -4.97
C ASN A 367 -18.02 -7.92 -5.81
N PRO A 368 -17.12 -8.64 -6.54
CA PRO A 368 -15.66 -8.53 -6.55
C PRO A 368 -15.10 -7.67 -7.69
N THR A 369 -15.98 -7.06 -8.51
CA THR A 369 -15.58 -6.16 -9.60
C THR A 369 -14.76 -5.00 -9.08
N LEU A 370 -15.20 -4.34 -8.02
CA LEU A 370 -14.47 -3.30 -7.29
C LEU A 370 -14.35 -3.70 -5.81
N ALA A 371 -13.36 -3.16 -5.12
CA ALA A 371 -13.27 -3.18 -3.67
C ALA A 371 -12.83 -1.82 -3.15
N GLU A 372 -13.25 -1.43 -1.97
CA GLU A 372 -12.74 -0.22 -1.31
C GLU A 372 -11.30 -0.45 -0.81
N PRO A 373 -10.36 0.50 -0.94
CA PRO A 373 -10.46 1.79 -1.66
C PRO A 373 -9.82 1.76 -3.07
N ASP A 374 -10.48 1.17 -4.07
CA ASP A 374 -10.05 1.27 -5.47
C ASP A 374 -10.15 2.72 -5.97
N MET A 375 -9.09 3.25 -6.60
CA MET A 375 -9.17 4.52 -7.34
C MET A 375 -9.78 4.24 -8.72
N LEU A 376 -10.85 4.93 -9.09
CA LEU A 376 -11.54 4.75 -10.37
C LEU A 376 -11.24 5.90 -11.32
N GLN A 377 -11.05 5.57 -12.59
CA GLN A 377 -11.07 6.55 -13.66
C GLN A 377 -12.47 6.63 -14.27
N VAL A 378 -13.06 7.82 -14.20
CA VAL A 378 -14.35 8.16 -14.81
C VAL A 378 -14.09 8.99 -16.06
N LEU A 379 -14.64 8.55 -17.19
CA LEU A 379 -14.68 9.34 -18.42
C LEU A 379 -16.11 9.81 -18.70
N PRO A 380 -16.33 11.08 -19.05
CA PRO A 380 -17.62 11.53 -19.55
C PRO A 380 -18.03 10.74 -20.79
N TYR A 381 -19.33 10.78 -21.10
CA TYR A 381 -19.87 10.01 -22.23
C TYR A 381 -19.71 10.71 -23.59
N GLU A 382 -19.39 12.02 -23.65
CA GLU A 382 -18.98 12.72 -24.89
C GLU A 382 -19.86 12.39 -26.13
N GLY A 383 -21.18 12.46 -25.97
CA GLY A 383 -22.16 12.18 -27.03
C GLY A 383 -22.46 10.70 -27.31
N ARG A 384 -21.69 9.74 -26.77
CA ARG A 384 -22.06 8.31 -26.84
C ARG A 384 -23.09 7.97 -25.76
N GLY A 385 -24.13 7.20 -26.08
CA GLY A 385 -25.10 6.74 -25.08
C GLY A 385 -24.53 5.64 -24.16
N PRO A 386 -24.89 5.58 -22.85
CA PRO A 386 -24.51 4.47 -21.98
C PRO A 386 -25.12 3.15 -22.42
N ARG A 387 -24.38 2.05 -22.23
CA ARG A 387 -24.74 0.71 -22.75
C ARG A 387 -24.92 -0.29 -21.61
N VAL A 388 -25.82 -1.25 -21.82
CA VAL A 388 -26.02 -2.36 -20.86
C VAL A 388 -24.71 -3.13 -20.64
N GLY A 389 -24.24 -3.15 -19.41
CA GLY A 389 -22.97 -3.73 -18.98
C GLY A 389 -21.89 -2.71 -18.62
N ASP A 390 -22.06 -1.43 -18.94
CA ASP A 390 -21.19 -0.33 -18.48
C ASP A 390 -21.27 -0.15 -16.96
N VAL A 391 -20.19 0.31 -16.34
CA VAL A 391 -20.20 0.76 -14.93
C VAL A 391 -20.25 2.29 -14.93
N LEU A 392 -21.20 2.86 -14.23
CA LEU A 392 -21.44 4.30 -14.16
C LEU A 392 -21.00 4.85 -12.80
N TYR A 393 -20.54 6.10 -12.79
CA TYR A 393 -20.54 6.96 -11.62
C TYR A 393 -21.65 7.99 -11.78
N TYR A 394 -22.56 8.07 -10.81
CA TYR A 394 -23.77 8.88 -10.91
C TYR A 394 -24.25 9.39 -9.55
N GLN A 395 -25.10 10.41 -9.58
CA GLN A 395 -25.83 10.96 -8.44
C GLN A 395 -27.22 10.31 -8.37
N PRO A 396 -27.55 9.48 -7.37
CA PRO A 396 -28.91 8.98 -7.25
C PRO A 396 -29.90 10.12 -6.93
N PRO A 397 -31.16 10.04 -7.39
CA PRO A 397 -32.18 11.03 -7.07
C PRO A 397 -32.48 11.05 -5.56
N GLY A 398 -32.66 12.25 -4.99
CA GLY A 398 -33.02 12.44 -3.58
C GLY A 398 -31.86 12.34 -2.59
N ARG A 399 -30.92 13.30 -2.61
CA ARG A 399 -29.82 13.54 -1.61
C ARG A 399 -28.96 12.33 -1.18
N HIS A 400 -29.06 11.18 -1.84
CA HIS A 400 -28.23 10.01 -1.57
C HIS A 400 -26.76 10.24 -1.97
N PRO A 401 -25.79 9.51 -1.37
CA PRO A 401 -24.39 9.59 -1.79
C PRO A 401 -24.19 9.13 -3.24
N ARG A 402 -23.25 9.78 -3.94
CA ARG A 402 -22.85 9.40 -5.31
C ARG A 402 -22.45 7.92 -5.35
N THR A 403 -22.93 7.21 -6.35
CA THR A 403 -22.92 5.74 -6.39
C THR A 403 -22.23 5.22 -7.65
N VAL A 404 -21.58 4.05 -7.56
CA VAL A 404 -20.92 3.37 -8.67
C VAL A 404 -21.55 2.01 -8.90
N HIS A 405 -22.40 1.84 -9.92
CA HIS A 405 -23.07 0.57 -10.23
C HIS A 405 -23.09 0.25 -11.73
N ARG A 406 -23.38 -1.01 -12.08
CA ARG A 406 -23.42 -1.47 -13.47
C ARG A 406 -24.81 -1.29 -14.10
N VAL A 407 -24.88 -0.78 -15.33
CA VAL A 407 -26.10 -0.72 -16.15
C VAL A 407 -26.58 -2.14 -16.44
N VAL A 408 -27.83 -2.45 -16.05
CA VAL A 408 -28.49 -3.72 -16.32
C VAL A 408 -29.58 -3.63 -17.37
N ALA A 409 -30.17 -2.44 -17.58
CA ALA A 409 -31.07 -2.14 -18.69
C ALA A 409 -30.95 -0.67 -19.08
N VAL A 410 -31.18 -0.38 -20.35
CA VAL A 410 -31.41 0.96 -20.90
C VAL A 410 -32.81 0.92 -21.51
N THR A 411 -33.67 1.84 -21.09
CA THR A 411 -35.08 1.92 -21.50
C THR A 411 -35.41 3.37 -21.90
N PRO A 412 -36.47 3.62 -22.71
CA PRO A 412 -36.92 4.98 -23.01
C PRO A 412 -37.17 5.83 -21.75
N GLU A 413 -37.69 5.22 -20.68
CA GLU A 413 -37.93 5.89 -19.40
C GLU A 413 -36.67 6.09 -18.51
N GLY A 414 -35.47 5.81 -19.03
CA GLY A 414 -34.19 5.98 -18.34
C GLY A 414 -33.37 4.69 -18.15
N LEU A 415 -32.32 4.76 -17.35
CA LEU A 415 -31.38 3.65 -17.12
C LEU A 415 -31.66 2.93 -15.80
N ARG A 416 -31.47 1.61 -15.79
CA ARG A 416 -31.51 0.80 -14.56
C ARG A 416 -30.12 0.28 -14.24
N THR A 417 -29.66 0.52 -13.03
CA THR A 417 -28.37 0.08 -12.50
C THR A 417 -28.52 -1.00 -11.43
N ARG A 418 -27.40 -1.68 -11.11
CA ARG A 418 -27.28 -2.63 -10.00
C ARG A 418 -25.82 -2.85 -9.63
N GLY A 419 -25.48 -2.78 -8.34
CA GLY A 419 -24.20 -3.26 -7.83
C GLY A 419 -23.93 -4.72 -8.20
N ASP A 420 -22.71 -5.08 -8.58
CA ASP A 420 -22.36 -6.45 -8.96
C ASP A 420 -22.54 -7.47 -7.81
N ASN A 421 -22.42 -7.00 -6.56
CA ASN A 421 -22.68 -7.75 -5.31
C ASN A 421 -24.17 -7.73 -4.89
N ASN A 422 -24.98 -6.81 -5.45
CA ASN A 422 -26.37 -6.61 -5.04
C ASN A 422 -27.31 -7.65 -5.68
N ASN A 423 -28.30 -8.10 -4.91
CA ASN A 423 -29.33 -9.03 -5.37
C ASN A 423 -30.37 -8.33 -6.25
N ALA A 424 -31.02 -7.29 -5.70
CA ALA A 424 -31.99 -6.44 -6.39
C ALA A 424 -31.33 -5.36 -7.26
N ASN A 425 -32.05 -4.89 -8.29
CA ASN A 425 -31.66 -3.69 -9.03
C ASN A 425 -31.86 -2.45 -8.13
N ASP A 426 -31.21 -1.35 -8.47
CA ASP A 426 -31.43 -0.08 -7.79
C ASP A 426 -32.91 0.36 -8.00
N PRO A 427 -33.57 0.98 -7.00
CA PRO A 427 -35.01 1.20 -7.01
C PRO A 427 -35.46 2.34 -7.93
N TYR A 428 -34.54 3.25 -8.27
CA TYR A 428 -34.77 4.41 -9.13
C TYR A 428 -34.36 4.13 -10.59
N ARG A 429 -34.87 4.96 -11.51
CA ARG A 429 -34.37 5.08 -12.89
C ARG A 429 -33.52 6.34 -12.99
N LEU A 430 -32.35 6.22 -13.62
CA LEU A 430 -31.43 7.34 -13.83
C LEU A 430 -31.67 7.99 -15.18
N GLN A 431 -31.59 9.31 -15.24
CA GLN A 431 -31.51 10.07 -16.49
C GLN A 431 -30.04 10.31 -16.88
N LEU A 432 -29.81 10.76 -18.11
CA LEU A 432 -28.44 11.09 -18.57
C LEU A 432 -27.83 12.24 -17.77
N SER A 433 -28.65 13.17 -17.25
CA SER A 433 -28.26 14.26 -16.36
C SER A 433 -27.65 13.79 -15.03
N ASP A 434 -27.99 12.60 -14.59
CA ASP A 434 -27.59 12.07 -13.28
C ASP A 434 -26.19 11.42 -13.34
N ILE A 435 -25.67 11.19 -14.54
CA ILE A 435 -24.46 10.41 -14.82
C ILE A 435 -23.27 11.34 -15.03
N PHE A 436 -22.29 11.27 -14.12
CA PHE A 436 -21.01 11.97 -14.28
C PHE A 436 -20.13 11.30 -15.36
N GLY A 437 -20.16 9.96 -15.44
CA GLY A 437 -19.47 9.25 -16.52
C GLY A 437 -19.39 7.74 -16.37
N GLN A 438 -18.61 7.13 -17.27
CA GLN A 438 -18.28 5.71 -17.29
C GLN A 438 -17.02 5.44 -16.48
N VAL A 439 -17.09 4.49 -15.55
CA VAL A 439 -15.90 3.91 -14.92
C VAL A 439 -15.23 2.96 -15.92
N VAL A 440 -14.10 3.41 -16.49
CA VAL A 440 -13.36 2.67 -17.53
C VAL A 440 -12.17 1.88 -17.00
N ALA A 441 -11.65 2.28 -15.84
CA ALA A 441 -10.54 1.62 -15.17
C ALA A 441 -10.68 1.74 -13.65
N ALA A 442 -10.05 0.81 -12.95
CA ALA A 442 -9.85 0.83 -11.52
C ALA A 442 -8.39 0.52 -11.21
N HIS A 443 -7.85 1.14 -10.17
CA HIS A 443 -6.48 1.00 -9.74
C HIS A 443 -6.45 0.55 -8.28
N ARG A 444 -5.63 -0.46 -7.98
CA ARG A 444 -5.44 -0.99 -6.62
C ARG A 444 -3.96 -1.19 -6.37
N GLY A 445 -3.41 -0.45 -5.41
CA GLY A 445 -1.99 -0.41 -5.14
C GLY A 445 -1.20 0.07 -6.36
N SER A 446 -0.36 -0.79 -6.94
CA SER A 446 0.35 -0.54 -8.21
C SER A 446 -0.30 -1.22 -9.44
N HIS A 447 -1.50 -1.80 -9.32
CA HIS A 447 -2.13 -2.59 -10.38
C HIS A 447 -3.29 -1.84 -11.06
N TRP A 448 -3.07 -1.47 -12.32
CA TRP A 448 -4.13 -1.02 -13.24
C TRP A 448 -4.95 -2.20 -13.76
N ARG A 449 -6.27 -2.02 -13.80
CA ARG A 449 -7.20 -2.92 -14.50
C ARG A 449 -8.29 -2.15 -15.22
N ARG A 450 -8.48 -2.47 -16.50
CA ARG A 450 -9.60 -1.96 -17.29
C ARG A 450 -10.91 -2.56 -16.76
N ILE A 451 -11.90 -1.72 -16.51
CA ILE A 451 -13.25 -2.15 -16.14
C ILE A 451 -14.03 -2.37 -17.45
N PRO A 452 -14.43 -3.62 -17.76
CA PRO A 452 -15.12 -3.89 -19.01
C PRO A 452 -16.56 -3.35 -18.96
N GLY A 453 -16.90 -2.51 -19.93
CA GLY A 453 -18.28 -2.10 -20.23
C GLY A 453 -18.96 -3.02 -21.25
N GLY A 454 -20.20 -2.68 -21.59
CA GLY A 454 -21.00 -3.35 -22.63
C GLY A 454 -21.09 -4.88 -22.50
N PRO A 455 -21.06 -5.63 -23.62
CA PRO A 455 -21.17 -7.09 -23.62
C PRO A 455 -20.10 -7.80 -22.78
N ARG A 456 -18.85 -7.29 -22.79
CA ARG A 456 -17.75 -7.85 -21.97
C ARG A 456 -18.01 -7.61 -20.48
N GLY A 457 -18.58 -6.46 -20.10
CA GLY A 457 -19.03 -6.17 -18.75
C GLY A 457 -20.14 -7.10 -18.24
N ARG A 458 -21.11 -7.45 -19.11
CA ARG A 458 -22.14 -8.46 -18.79
C ARG A 458 -21.52 -9.82 -18.47
N TRP A 459 -20.52 -10.27 -19.25
CA TRP A 459 -19.87 -11.56 -19.06
C TRP A 459 -18.98 -11.59 -17.80
N ALA A 460 -18.19 -10.54 -17.55
CA ALA A 460 -17.38 -10.42 -16.33
C ALA A 460 -18.24 -10.52 -15.05
N ARG A 461 -19.40 -9.87 -15.04
CA ARG A 461 -20.41 -9.95 -13.99
C ARG A 461 -21.03 -11.35 -13.85
N HIS A 462 -21.26 -12.08 -14.95
CA HIS A 462 -21.74 -13.45 -14.90
C HIS A 462 -20.68 -14.39 -14.29
N GLN A 463 -19.42 -14.26 -14.70
CA GLN A 463 -18.29 -14.99 -14.10
C GLN A 463 -18.11 -14.68 -12.61
N ALA A 464 -18.20 -13.41 -12.20
CA ALA A 464 -18.13 -13.01 -10.81
C ALA A 464 -19.20 -13.70 -9.94
N ARG A 465 -20.44 -13.78 -10.45
CA ARG A 465 -21.55 -14.49 -9.79
C ARG A 465 -21.35 -16.00 -9.73
N LEU A 466 -20.88 -16.63 -10.82
CA LEU A 466 -20.52 -18.06 -10.80
C LEU A 466 -19.43 -18.33 -9.76
N ARG A 467 -18.38 -17.50 -9.70
CA ARG A 467 -17.29 -17.62 -8.72
C ARG A 467 -17.75 -17.40 -7.28
N GLN A 468 -18.62 -16.41 -7.01
CA GLN A 468 -19.19 -16.22 -5.68
C GLN A 468 -20.11 -17.38 -5.26
N ARG A 469 -20.94 -17.91 -6.17
CA ARG A 469 -21.76 -19.11 -5.91
C ARG A 469 -20.88 -20.33 -5.63
N ALA A 470 -19.87 -20.57 -6.45
CA ALA A 470 -18.89 -21.63 -6.24
C ALA A 470 -18.17 -21.49 -4.88
N ASN A 471 -17.73 -20.28 -4.52
CA ASN A 471 -17.10 -20.03 -3.21
C ASN A 471 -18.07 -20.32 -2.04
N ARG A 472 -19.33 -19.88 -2.11
CA ARG A 472 -20.34 -20.15 -1.06
C ARG A 472 -20.66 -21.64 -0.92
N LEU A 473 -20.73 -22.37 -2.02
CA LEU A 473 -20.91 -23.84 -2.02
C LEU A 473 -19.65 -24.57 -1.53
N SER A 474 -18.45 -24.06 -1.87
CA SER A 474 -17.17 -24.65 -1.47
C SER A 474 -16.95 -24.62 0.05
N ALA A 475 -17.47 -23.63 0.75
CA ALA A 475 -17.28 -23.48 2.19
C ALA A 475 -17.89 -24.65 2.99
N ARG A 476 -18.96 -25.28 2.48
CA ARG A 476 -19.63 -26.43 3.12
C ARG A 476 -19.18 -27.78 2.56
N TRP A 477 -19.10 -27.94 1.24
CA TRP A 477 -18.83 -29.24 0.62
C TRP A 477 -17.35 -29.52 0.35
N LEU A 478 -16.60 -28.49 -0.06
CA LEU A 478 -15.19 -28.67 -0.41
C LEU A 478 -14.29 -28.69 0.84
N HIS A 479 -14.76 -28.46 2.07
CA HIS A 479 -13.88 -28.61 3.23
C HIS A 479 -13.46 -30.07 3.43
N GLY A 480 -14.41 -31.00 3.64
CA GLY A 480 -14.11 -32.42 3.81
C GLY A 480 -13.42 -33.02 2.58
N ALA A 481 -13.96 -32.77 1.38
CA ALA A 481 -13.38 -33.27 0.13
C ALA A 481 -11.97 -32.72 -0.15
N TYR A 482 -11.65 -31.48 0.22
CA TYR A 482 -10.30 -30.91 0.04
C TYR A 482 -9.26 -31.59 0.93
N TYR A 483 -9.58 -31.89 2.19
CA TYR A 483 -8.67 -32.63 3.05
C TYR A 483 -8.51 -34.07 2.55
N ALA A 484 -9.61 -34.79 2.27
CA ALA A 484 -9.55 -36.12 1.67
C ALA A 484 -8.75 -36.18 0.36
N LEU A 485 -8.81 -35.15 -0.50
CA LEU A 485 -8.02 -35.04 -1.74
C LEU A 485 -6.57 -34.57 -1.53
N ALA A 486 -6.26 -33.90 -0.42
CA ALA A 486 -4.88 -33.57 -0.04
C ALA A 486 -4.18 -34.79 0.58
N ASP A 487 -4.92 -35.52 1.42
CA ASP A 487 -4.46 -36.70 2.13
C ASP A 487 -4.28 -37.90 1.17
N SER A 488 -5.16 -38.05 0.16
CA SER A 488 -5.03 -39.11 -0.87
C SER A 488 -3.84 -38.94 -1.82
N GLY A 489 -3.17 -37.78 -1.82
CA GLY A 489 -1.97 -37.52 -2.61
C GLY A 489 -2.15 -37.48 -4.14
N LEU A 490 -3.38 -37.63 -4.66
CA LEU A 490 -3.70 -37.78 -6.08
C LEU A 490 -3.09 -36.68 -6.98
N PHE A 491 -3.00 -35.46 -6.46
CA PHE A 491 -2.51 -34.29 -7.19
C PHE A 491 -0.99 -34.03 -7.04
N ARG A 492 -0.27 -34.81 -6.23
CA ARG A 492 1.18 -34.63 -6.00
C ARG A 492 2.01 -34.93 -7.25
N GLY A 493 1.59 -35.89 -8.08
CA GLY A 493 2.26 -36.28 -9.33
C GLY A 493 1.86 -35.46 -10.58
N LEU A 494 0.82 -34.64 -10.51
CA LEU A 494 0.25 -33.90 -11.66
C LEU A 494 0.96 -32.57 -11.98
N LEU A 495 1.97 -32.19 -11.20
CA LEU A 495 2.71 -30.94 -11.38
C LEU A 495 3.95 -31.13 -12.27
N PRO A 496 4.15 -30.31 -13.32
CA PRO A 496 5.40 -30.28 -14.07
C PRO A 496 6.58 -29.95 -13.15
N ALA A 497 7.74 -30.57 -13.38
CA ALA A 497 8.94 -30.38 -12.54
C ALA A 497 9.33 -28.91 -12.27
N ARG A 498 9.06 -28.00 -13.23
CA ARG A 498 9.29 -26.54 -13.09
C ARG A 498 8.39 -25.83 -12.07
N LEU A 499 7.31 -26.48 -11.63
CA LEU A 499 6.33 -25.99 -10.67
C LEU A 499 6.28 -26.85 -9.40
N GLN A 500 7.20 -27.80 -9.22
CA GLN A 500 7.27 -28.55 -7.94
C GLN A 500 7.53 -27.59 -6.77
N PRO A 501 6.90 -27.83 -5.59
CA PRO A 501 7.19 -27.08 -4.39
C PRO A 501 8.68 -27.19 -4.02
N ARG A 502 9.30 -26.06 -3.70
CA ARG A 502 10.69 -25.98 -3.23
C ARG A 502 10.71 -25.35 -1.84
N VAL A 503 11.39 -25.99 -0.90
CA VAL A 503 11.69 -25.38 0.39
C VAL A 503 12.93 -24.51 0.22
N VAL A 504 12.83 -23.25 0.68
CA VAL A 504 13.94 -22.32 0.75
C VAL A 504 14.20 -22.02 2.22
N ALA A 505 15.39 -22.37 2.69
CA ALA A 505 15.87 -22.02 4.01
C ALA A 505 16.51 -20.63 3.98
N PHE A 506 16.09 -19.76 4.88
CA PHE A 506 16.72 -18.46 5.11
C PHE A 506 17.33 -18.46 6.51
N GLN A 507 18.65 -18.33 6.60
CA GLN A 507 19.34 -18.19 7.87
C GLN A 507 19.45 -16.70 8.23
N ALA A 508 18.90 -16.32 9.37
CA ALA A 508 19.00 -14.95 9.90
C ALA A 508 19.20 -15.01 11.41
N ARG A 509 20.29 -14.39 11.89
CA ARG A 509 20.67 -14.27 13.32
C ARG A 509 20.40 -15.56 14.11
N SER A 510 21.21 -16.59 13.82
CA SER A 510 21.17 -17.96 14.40
C SER A 510 19.85 -18.76 14.27
N LYS A 511 18.79 -18.23 13.63
CA LYS A 511 17.54 -18.97 13.35
C LYS A 511 17.39 -19.34 11.88
N VAL A 512 16.87 -20.53 11.61
CA VAL A 512 16.58 -21.04 10.25
C VAL A 512 15.08 -20.95 9.97
N TYR A 513 14.71 -20.08 9.02
CA TYR A 513 13.33 -19.89 8.57
C TYR A 513 13.08 -20.68 7.30
N LEU A 514 12.20 -21.67 7.36
CA LEU A 514 11.81 -22.48 6.19
C LEU A 514 10.57 -21.89 5.52
N LYS A 515 10.68 -21.59 4.22
CA LYS A 515 9.58 -21.08 3.38
C LYS A 515 9.34 -22.04 2.22
N LEU A 516 8.06 -22.30 1.93
CA LEU A 516 7.64 -23.19 0.85
C LEU A 516 7.21 -22.36 -0.37
N MET A 517 7.88 -22.57 -1.50
CA MET A 517 7.73 -21.80 -2.73
C MET A 517 7.18 -22.67 -3.86
N LEU A 518 6.22 -22.16 -4.63
CA LEU A 518 5.73 -22.75 -5.87
C LEU A 518 6.15 -21.83 -7.03
N GLY A 519 7.27 -22.17 -7.69
CA GLY A 519 7.96 -21.23 -8.58
C GLY A 519 8.36 -19.96 -7.83
N ARG A 520 7.83 -18.80 -8.24
CA ARG A 520 8.08 -17.49 -7.60
C ARG A 520 7.09 -17.13 -6.47
N ARG A 521 6.10 -17.97 -6.16
CA ARG A 521 5.05 -17.65 -5.17
C ARG A 521 5.30 -18.34 -3.83
N LEU A 522 5.24 -17.59 -2.73
CA LEU A 522 5.21 -18.14 -1.37
C LEU A 522 3.86 -18.82 -1.12
N ILE A 523 3.88 -20.15 -0.97
CA ILE A 523 2.69 -20.97 -0.73
C ILE A 523 2.60 -21.50 0.71
N GLY A 524 3.68 -21.49 1.48
CA GLY A 524 3.65 -21.81 2.90
C GLY A 524 4.88 -21.36 3.66
N GLN A 525 4.83 -21.42 4.98
CA GLN A 525 5.94 -21.09 5.88
C GLN A 525 5.93 -22.03 7.09
N TYR A 526 7.10 -22.36 7.63
CA TYR A 526 7.19 -23.12 8.87
C TYR A 526 6.96 -22.20 10.07
N ASP A 527 6.01 -22.56 10.92
CA ASP A 527 5.70 -21.90 12.18
C ASP A 527 6.50 -22.56 13.30
N GLN A 528 7.62 -21.94 13.66
CA GLN A 528 8.51 -22.42 14.73
C GLN A 528 7.82 -22.47 16.10
N ARG A 529 6.77 -21.66 16.35
CA ARG A 529 6.09 -21.61 17.66
C ARG A 529 5.14 -22.79 17.86
N ASN A 530 4.58 -23.31 16.77
CA ASN A 530 3.61 -24.42 16.78
C ASN A 530 4.16 -25.70 16.10
N GLU A 531 5.48 -25.78 15.89
CA GLU A 531 6.23 -26.85 15.22
C GLU A 531 5.61 -27.37 13.88
N ARG A 532 4.86 -26.54 13.14
CA ARG A 532 4.05 -26.99 11.98
C ARG A 532 4.17 -26.14 10.73
N TRP A 533 3.81 -26.71 9.58
CA TRP A 533 3.76 -25.99 8.30
C TRP A 533 2.43 -25.27 8.08
N LEU A 534 2.50 -23.94 7.88
CA LEU A 534 1.35 -23.11 7.51
C LEU A 534 1.26 -22.99 5.98
N ILE A 535 0.54 -23.91 5.34
CA ILE A 535 0.35 -23.96 3.88
C ILE A 535 -0.95 -23.25 3.48
N ARG A 536 -0.89 -22.32 2.53
CA ARG A 536 -2.06 -21.59 2.00
C ARG A 536 -2.92 -22.50 1.13
N ARG A 537 -4.24 -22.51 1.36
CA ARG A 537 -5.20 -23.16 0.45
C ARG A 537 -5.21 -22.43 -0.92
N PRO A 538 -5.30 -23.15 -2.06
CA PRO A 538 -5.51 -24.59 -2.21
C PRO A 538 -4.20 -25.42 -2.25
N CYS A 539 -3.03 -24.83 -2.03
CA CYS A 539 -1.73 -25.43 -2.35
C CYS A 539 -1.36 -26.72 -1.57
N ARG A 540 -2.08 -27.07 -0.49
CA ARG A 540 -1.89 -28.34 0.25
C ARG A 540 -2.16 -29.59 -0.59
N LEU A 541 -2.94 -29.51 -1.68
CA LEU A 541 -3.17 -30.61 -2.63
C LEU A 541 -1.88 -31.06 -3.36
N PHE A 542 -0.87 -30.20 -3.38
CA PHE A 542 0.34 -30.33 -4.19
C PHE A 542 1.60 -30.57 -3.36
N VAL A 543 1.45 -30.70 -2.04
CA VAL A 543 2.54 -30.70 -1.08
C VAL A 543 2.33 -31.86 -0.13
N ASP A 544 3.34 -32.71 0.01
CA ASP A 544 3.36 -33.71 1.06
C ASP A 544 3.93 -33.07 2.34
N GLU A 545 3.05 -32.76 3.29
CA GLU A 545 3.42 -32.07 4.53
C GLU A 545 4.26 -32.93 5.47
N ALA A 546 4.11 -34.27 5.41
CA ALA A 546 4.90 -35.21 6.19
C ALA A 546 6.32 -35.38 5.64
N ALA A 547 6.52 -35.13 4.34
CA ALA A 547 7.84 -35.14 3.70
C ALA A 547 8.56 -33.77 3.73
N LEU A 548 7.97 -32.73 4.34
CA LEU A 548 8.64 -31.43 4.45
C LEU A 548 9.70 -31.46 5.57
N PRO A 549 10.89 -30.86 5.35
CA PRO A 549 11.92 -30.78 6.38
C PRO A 549 11.46 -29.93 7.57
N HIS A 550 11.84 -30.36 8.76
CA HIS A 550 11.77 -29.58 9.99
C HIS A 550 13.14 -28.92 10.25
N PRO A 551 13.20 -27.73 10.88
CA PRO A 551 14.47 -27.16 11.30
C PRO A 551 15.13 -28.07 12.36
N PRO A 552 16.47 -28.20 12.37
CA PRO A 552 17.15 -29.01 13.38
C PRO A 552 16.85 -28.44 14.78
N ARG A 553 16.45 -29.31 15.71
CA ARG A 553 16.33 -28.94 17.12
C ARG A 553 17.72 -28.58 17.64
N THR A 554 17.92 -27.32 17.99
CA THR A 554 19.11 -26.88 18.73
C THR A 554 19.12 -27.62 20.06
N ALA A 555 20.13 -28.48 20.26
CA ALA A 555 20.36 -29.13 21.54
C ALA A 555 20.48 -28.06 22.63
N GLY A 556 19.92 -28.34 23.80
CA GLY A 556 19.83 -27.36 24.89
C GLY A 556 21.21 -26.91 25.35
N GLY A 557 21.34 -25.61 25.65
CA GLY A 557 22.42 -25.14 26.50
C GLY A 557 22.29 -25.80 27.88
N THR A 558 23.42 -26.21 28.43
CA THR A 558 23.53 -26.72 29.80
C THR A 558 23.02 -25.69 30.81
N PRO A 559 22.31 -26.10 31.87
CA PRO A 559 22.15 -25.27 33.04
C PRO A 559 23.51 -25.22 33.78
N GLU A 560 24.09 -24.03 33.92
CA GLU A 560 25.07 -23.77 34.98
C GLU A 560 24.33 -23.50 36.30
N GLU A 561 25.03 -23.76 37.41
CA GLU A 561 24.49 -24.06 38.76
C GLU A 561 23.82 -22.88 39.50
#